data_AF-A0A831L8R2-F1
#
_entry.id   AF-A0A831L8R2-F1
#
_cell.length_a   1.000
_cell.length_b   1.000
_cell.length_c   1.000
_cell.angle_alpha   90.00
_cell.angle_beta   90.00
_cell.angle_gamma   90.00
#
_symmetry.space_group_name_H-M   'P 1'
#
loop_
_entity.id
_entity.type
_entity.pdbx_description
1 polymer ?
#
loop_
_entity_poly.entity_id
_entity_poly.type
_entity_poly.pdbx_seq_one_letter_code
_entity_poly.pdbx_strand_id
1 'polypeptide(L)' 'MNALTPRAMTKVVATIGPASSSEDVLRKLIHAGMSVARLNHKKLES' A
#
# COMPACT_ATOMS: atom_id res chain seq x y z
N MET A 1 7.16 26.59 -13.77
CA MET A 1 6.82 26.52 -12.33
C MET A 1 6.80 25.06 -11.88
N ASN A 2 7.96 24.47 -11.59
CA ASN A 2 8.02 23.13 -11.00
C ASN A 2 8.06 23.27 -9.48
N ALA A 3 6.89 23.35 -8.86
CA ALA A 3 6.79 23.21 -7.42
C ALA A 3 7.16 21.76 -7.08
N LEU A 4 8.36 21.57 -6.53
CA LEU A 4 8.75 20.33 -5.87
C LEU A 4 7.82 20.16 -4.66
N THR A 5 6.64 19.57 -4.86
CA THR A 5 5.83 19.04 -3.76
C THR A 5 6.76 18.20 -2.91
N PRO A 6 6.86 18.44 -1.58
CA PRO A 6 7.70 17.64 -0.72
C PRO A 6 7.27 16.19 -0.88
N ARG A 7 8.09 15.39 -1.56
CA ARG A 7 7.86 13.96 -1.63
C ARG A 7 7.99 13.50 -0.19
N ALA A 8 6.94 12.89 0.37
CA ALA A 8 6.97 12.36 1.73
C ALA A 8 8.31 11.64 1.94
N MET A 9 9.13 12.20 2.85
CA MET A 9 10.49 11.71 3.10
C MET A 9 10.41 10.29 3.64
N THR A 10 9.40 10.03 4.48
CA THR A 10 9.04 8.70 4.96
C THR A 10 8.12 7.99 3.98
N LYS A 11 8.43 6.72 3.67
CA LYS A 11 7.58 5.84 2.86
C LYS A 11 6.69 5.00 3.76
N VAL A 12 5.44 4.81 3.33
CA VAL A 12 4.48 3.93 4.01
C VAL A 12 4.54 2.54 3.38
N VAL A 13 4.87 1.54 4.18
CA VAL A 13 4.89 0.13 3.80
C VAL A 13 3.72 -0.58 4.46
N ALA A 14 2.86 -1.25 3.70
CA ALA A 14 1.76 -2.04 4.23
C ALA A 14 1.92 -3.53 3.88
N THR A 15 1.48 -4.42 4.77
CA THR A 15 1.48 -5.86 4.50
C THR A 15 0.13 -6.28 3.95
N ILE A 16 0.13 -6.95 2.80
CA ILE A 16 -1.10 -7.42 2.17
C ILE A 16 -1.36 -8.87 2.58
N GLY A 17 -2.61 -9.13 2.97
CA GLY A 17 -3.11 -10.46 3.31
C GLY A 17 -4.53 -10.65 2.77
N PRO A 18 -5.23 -11.75 3.11
CA PRO A 18 -6.57 -12.06 2.59
C PRO A 18 -7.60 -10.94 2.79
N ALA A 19 -7.54 -10.22 3.91
CA ALA A 19 -8.43 -9.10 4.19
C ALA A 19 -8.15 -7.84 3.34
N SER A 20 -7.02 -7.79 2.63
CA SER A 20 -6.57 -6.62 1.86
C SER A 20 -6.08 -6.95 0.44
N SER A 21 -6.34 -8.16 -0.04
CA SER A 21 -5.92 -8.63 -1.38
C SER A 21 -6.88 -8.24 -2.50
N SER A 22 -8.08 -7.74 -2.18
CA SER A 22 -9.02 -7.27 -3.20
C SER A 22 -8.56 -5.96 -3.83
N GLU A 23 -8.86 -5.79 -5.11
CA GLU A 23 -8.47 -4.63 -5.90
C GLU A 23 -8.98 -3.31 -5.29
N ASP A 24 -10.23 -3.29 -4.84
CA ASP A 24 -10.83 -2.11 -4.21
C ASP A 24 -10.09 -1.66 -2.94
N VAL A 25 -9.65 -2.61 -2.12
CA VAL A 25 -8.89 -2.31 -0.90
C VAL A 25 -7.49 -1.81 -1.26
N LEU A 26 -6.84 -2.42 -2.25
CA LEU A 26 -5.53 -1.95 -2.73
C LEU A 26 -5.61 -0.52 -3.30
N ARG A 27 -6.64 -0.20 -4.08
CA ARG A 27 -6.89 1.16 -4.59
C ARG A 27 -7.03 2.16 -3.44
N LYS A 28 -7.82 1.83 -2.41
CA LYS A 28 -7.98 2.68 -1.21
C LYS A 28 -6.64 2.89 -0.49
N LEU A 29 -5.82 1.84 -0.35
CA LEU A 29 -4.51 1.93 0.30
C LEU A 29 -3.53 2.82 -0.47
N ILE A 30 -3.52 2.74 -1.80
CA ILE A 30 -2.69 3.60 -2.66
C ILE A 30 -3.13 5.06 -2.51
N HIS A 31 -4.44 5.33 -2.58
CA HIS A 31 -4.97 6.68 -2.41
C HIS A 31 -4.73 7.25 -1.00
N ALA A 32 -4.68 6.39 0.02
CA ALA A 32 -4.32 6.76 1.38
C ALA A 32 -2.81 7.02 1.58
N GLY A 33 -1.96 6.75 0.58
CA GLY A 33 -0.52 7.05 0.60
C GLY A 33 0.40 5.84 0.76
N MET A 34 -0.09 4.61 0.62
CA MET A 34 0.76 3.43 0.60
C MET A 34 1.76 3.50 -0.56
N SER A 35 3.05 3.37 -0.25
CA SER A 35 4.14 3.45 -1.24
C SER A 35 4.69 2.09 -1.64
N VAL A 36 4.70 1.12 -0.71
CA VAL A 36 5.24 -0.23 -0.94
C VAL A 36 4.31 -1.26 -0.30
N ALA A 37 4.00 -2.31 -1.05
CA ALA A 37 3.29 -3.48 -0.53
C ALA A 37 4.28 -4.59 -0.18
N ARG A 38 4.20 -5.10 1.05
CA ARG A 38 4.87 -6.32 1.49
C ARG A 38 3.93 -7.50 1.29
N LEU A 39 4.31 -8.43 0.43
CA LEU A 39 3.58 -9.67 0.20
C LEU A 39 4.24 -10.80 1.01
N ASN A 40 3.46 -11.45 1.87
CA ASN A 40 3.90 -12.64 2.58
C ASN A 40 3.26 -13.88 1.94
N HIS A 41 4.07 -14.90 1.64
CA HIS A 41 3.64 -16.15 1.00
C HIS A 41 3.01 -17.14 2.00
N LYS A 42 2.16 -16.66 2.92
CA LYS A 42 1.47 -17.50 3.89
C LYS A 42 0.03 -17.71 3.42
N LYS A 43 -0.29 -18.92 2.98
CA LYS A 43 -1.69 -19.38 2.88
C LYS A 43 -2.27 -19.37 4.29
N LEU A 44 -3.13 -18.42 4.59
CA LEU A 44 -4.10 -18.51 5.66
C LEU A 44 -5.45 -18.18 5.03
N GLU A 45 -5.91 -19.16 4.25
CA GLU A 45 -7.33 -19.31 3.96
C GLU A 45 -7.98 -19.79 5.27
N SER A 46 -9.01 -19.10 5.72
CA SER A 46 -9.92 -19.60 6.77
C SER A 46 -11.02 -20.43 6.13
#